data_AF-A0A8G0KT68-F1
#
_entry.id   AF-A0A8G0KT68-F1
#
_cell.length_a   1.000
_cell.length_b   1.000
_cell.length_c   1.000
_cell.angle_alpha   90.00
_cell.angle_beta   90.00
_cell.angle_gamma   90.00
#
_symmetry.space_group_name_H-M   'P 1'
#
loop_
_entity.id
_entity.type
_entity.pdbx_description
1 polymer ?
#
loop_
_entity_poly.entity_id
_entity_poly.type
_entity_poly.pdbx_seq_one_letter_code
_entity_poly.pdbx_strand_id
1 'polypeptide(L)'
;MPFYIFLISYPIAKIANRIFPDNFALYWIIQKWGDDYEKLFWDSVGDENNLLMITTKSNKVYVGYLSNVSEPLKNSHITIIPSMSGYRDKETQVFKITTDYIDTLENYFKENKANKLEDVIGMTLPTSEIIIVSKFIPELFKGFKEKEEVENTKPQTELEKSKRGRKTNPEK
;
A
#
# COMPACT_ATOMS: atom_id res chain seq x y z
N MET A 1 19.56 40.24 31.13
CA MET A 1 18.41 39.60 30.45
C MET A 1 18.74 38.39 29.57
N PRO A 2 19.82 38.32 28.76
CA PRO A 2 20.06 37.14 27.92
C PRO A 2 20.56 35.89 28.68
N PHE A 3 21.20 36.08 29.85
CA PHE A 3 21.77 34.97 30.64
C PHE A 3 20.72 33.98 31.19
N TYR A 4 19.53 34.48 31.55
CA TYR A 4 18.45 33.64 32.09
C TYR A 4 17.82 32.74 31.02
N ILE A 5 17.77 33.19 29.76
CA ILE A 5 17.27 32.38 28.64
C ILE A 5 18.15 31.14 28.45
N PHE A 6 19.46 31.28 28.63
CA PHE A 6 20.42 30.17 28.49
C PHE A 6 20.29 29.13 29.62
N LEU A 7 19.92 29.56 30.83
CA LEU A 7 19.72 28.67 31.97
C LEU A 7 18.38 27.92 31.90
N ILE A 8 17.36 28.57 31.32
CA ILE A 8 16.01 28.00 31.22
C ILE A 8 15.86 27.14 29.95
N SER A 9 16.66 27.36 28.90
CA SER A 9 16.57 26.61 27.63
C SER A 9 16.83 25.11 27.81
N TYR A 10 17.85 24.72 28.59
CA TYR A 10 18.19 23.31 28.83
C TYR A 10 17.07 22.53 29.54
N PRO A 11 16.54 22.97 30.70
CA PRO A 11 15.45 22.25 31.36
C PRO A 11 14.18 22.24 30.51
N ILE A 12 13.87 23.34 29.79
CA ILE A 12 12.74 23.37 28.86
C ILE A 12 12.92 22.33 27.75
N ALA A 13 14.08 22.25 27.11
CA ALA A 13 14.33 21.28 26.04
C ALA A 13 14.19 19.83 26.54
N LYS A 14 14.69 19.54 27.75
CA LYS A 14 14.57 18.20 28.35
C LYS A 14 13.13 17.84 28.70
N ILE A 15 12.35 18.80 29.20
CA ILE A 15 10.93 18.61 29.49
C ILE A 15 10.15 18.43 28.19
N ALA A 16 10.40 19.27 27.19
CA ALA A 16 9.76 19.18 25.88
C ALA A 16 10.03 17.82 25.22
N ASN A 17 11.29 17.38 25.14
CA ASN A 17 11.64 16.07 24.58
C ASN A 17 11.06 14.88 25.37
N ARG A 18 10.67 15.08 26.63
CA ARG A 18 10.01 14.05 27.44
C ARG A 18 8.49 14.03 27.23
N ILE A 19 7.88 15.17 26.92
CA ILE A 19 6.43 15.29 26.74
C ILE A 19 6.04 14.98 25.29
N PHE A 20 6.85 15.40 24.31
CA PHE A 20 6.55 15.21 22.89
C PHE A 20 7.27 13.95 22.37
N PRO A 21 6.54 12.95 21.85
CA PRO A 21 7.16 11.81 21.20
C PRO A 21 7.88 12.24 19.92
N ASP A 22 8.94 11.52 19.55
CA ASP A 22 9.84 11.85 18.44
C ASP A 22 9.09 12.02 17.11
N ASN A 23 7.98 11.29 16.93
CA ASN A 23 7.18 11.31 15.70
C ASN A 23 6.01 12.30 15.74
N PHE A 24 5.80 13.04 16.84
CA PHE A 24 4.65 13.94 16.98
C PHE A 24 4.70 15.09 15.98
N ALA A 25 5.86 15.74 15.87
CA ALA A 25 6.06 16.85 14.94
C ALA A 25 5.86 16.38 13.50
N LEU A 26 6.42 15.22 13.18
CA LEU A 26 6.31 14.61 11.85
C LEU A 26 4.86 14.23 11.50
N TYR A 27 4.16 13.57 12.43
CA TYR A 27 2.73 13.28 12.30
C TYR A 27 1.92 14.56 12.03
N TRP A 28 2.16 15.61 12.81
CA TRP A 28 1.44 16.87 12.64
C TRP A 28 1.73 17.54 11.29
N ILE A 29 2.98 17.47 10.81
CA ILE A 29 3.37 17.98 9.49
C ILE A 29 2.64 17.21 8.39
N ILE A 30 2.64 15.87 8.42
CA ILE A 30 1.99 15.03 7.41
C ILE A 30 0.48 15.27 7.40
N GLN A 31 -0.15 15.32 8.57
CA GLN A 31 -1.60 15.52 8.65
C GLN A 31 -2.03 16.90 8.16
N LYS A 32 -1.22 17.94 8.42
CA LYS A 32 -1.56 19.31 8.05
C LYS A 32 -1.17 19.69 6.63
N TRP A 33 -0.02 19.19 6.15
CA TRP A 33 0.61 19.64 4.90
C TRP A 33 0.91 18.51 3.93
N GLY A 34 0.84 17.26 4.36
CA GLY A 34 1.17 16.11 3.53
C GLY A 34 0.08 15.81 2.50
N ASP A 35 0.51 15.16 1.41
CA ASP A 35 -0.39 14.69 0.37
C ASP A 35 -1.17 13.42 0.79
N ASP A 36 -2.08 12.96 -0.07
CA ASP A 36 -2.93 11.80 0.24
C ASP A 36 -2.13 10.49 0.32
N TYR A 37 -1.01 10.39 -0.40
CA TYR A 37 -0.11 9.24 -0.30
C TYR A 37 0.66 9.26 1.00
N GLU A 38 1.24 10.40 1.39
CA GLU A 38 1.95 10.57 2.65
C GLU A 38 1.06 10.24 3.85
N LYS A 39 -0.19 10.71 3.85
CA LYS A 39 -1.17 10.35 4.89
C LYS A 39 -1.46 8.86 4.91
N LEU A 40 -1.77 8.26 3.75
CA LEU A 40 -2.06 6.83 3.66
C LEU A 40 -0.88 5.96 4.10
N PHE A 41 0.33 6.31 3.68
CA PHE A 41 1.55 5.59 4.04
C PHE A 41 1.86 5.72 5.52
N TRP A 42 1.75 6.93 6.07
CA TRP A 42 1.95 7.17 7.49
C TRP A 42 0.95 6.40 8.36
N ASP A 43 -0.31 6.34 7.93
CA ASP A 43 -1.35 5.59 8.63
C ASP A 43 -1.19 4.06 8.51
N SER A 44 -0.38 3.57 7.56
CA SER A 44 -0.21 2.14 7.28
C SER A 44 1.16 1.58 7.71
N VAL A 45 2.17 2.43 7.93
CA VAL A 45 3.54 1.98 8.20
C VAL A 45 3.65 1.27 9.56
N GLY A 46 4.31 0.12 9.57
CA GLY A 46 4.54 -0.68 10.78
C GLY A 46 3.36 -1.54 11.21
N ASP A 47 2.24 -1.54 10.49
CA ASP A 47 1.12 -2.46 10.73
C ASP A 47 1.07 -3.54 9.65
N GLU A 48 1.47 -4.76 10.02
CA GLU A 48 1.50 -5.93 9.13
C GLU A 48 0.10 -6.30 8.58
N ASN A 49 -0.97 -5.89 9.26
CA ASN A 49 -2.35 -6.14 8.82
C ASN A 49 -2.83 -5.12 7.78
N ASN A 50 -2.17 -3.97 7.66
CA ASN A 50 -2.51 -2.94 6.69
C ASN A 50 -1.81 -3.20 5.36
N LEU A 51 -2.32 -4.17 4.61
CA LEU A 51 -1.85 -4.44 3.27
C LEU A 51 -2.24 -3.31 2.32
N LEU A 52 -1.28 -2.86 1.51
CA LEU A 52 -1.47 -1.94 0.42
C LEU A 52 -1.22 -2.66 -0.91
N MET A 53 -2.02 -2.34 -1.92
CA MET A 53 -1.78 -2.69 -3.31
C MET A 53 -1.24 -1.47 -4.04
N ILE A 54 -0.02 -1.59 -4.56
CA ILE A 54 0.75 -0.53 -5.18
C ILE A 54 0.95 -0.87 -6.65
N THR A 55 0.42 -0.04 -7.53
CA THR A 55 0.64 -0.13 -8.98
C THR A 55 1.70 0.89 -9.39
N THR A 56 2.76 0.43 -10.05
CA THR A 56 3.87 1.25 -10.50
C THR A 56 3.71 1.70 -11.95
N LYS A 57 4.50 2.69 -12.39
CA LYS A 57 4.60 3.14 -13.80
C LYS A 57 4.99 2.04 -14.78
N SER A 58 5.76 1.05 -14.31
CA SER A 58 6.15 -0.12 -15.09
C SER A 58 5.02 -1.14 -15.28
N ASN A 59 3.82 -0.86 -14.75
CA ASN A 59 2.69 -1.77 -14.69
C ASN A 59 2.92 -3.01 -13.80
N LYS A 60 4.03 -3.03 -13.02
CA LYS A 60 4.17 -3.96 -11.91
C LYS A 60 3.27 -3.57 -10.76
N VAL A 61 2.71 -4.58 -10.11
CA VAL A 61 1.85 -4.46 -8.94
C VAL A 61 2.48 -5.22 -7.78
N TYR A 62 2.53 -4.58 -6.63
CA TYR A 62 2.99 -5.17 -5.38
C TYR A 62 1.86 -5.10 -4.35
N VAL A 63 1.65 -6.18 -3.62
CA VAL A 63 0.74 -6.22 -2.47
C VAL A 63 1.57 -6.59 -1.25
N GLY A 64 1.42 -5.84 -0.17
CA GLY A 64 2.26 -5.99 1.02
C GLY A 64 2.04 -4.87 2.03
N TYR A 65 2.69 -4.95 3.19
CA TYR A 65 2.64 -3.90 4.20
C TYR A 65 3.89 -3.02 4.12
N LEU A 66 3.79 -1.79 4.65
CA LEU A 66 4.90 -0.85 4.67
C LEU A 66 5.75 -1.05 5.93
N SER A 67 7.05 -1.29 5.75
CA SER A 67 8.00 -1.35 6.86
C SER A 67 8.67 0.00 7.11
N ASN A 68 8.74 0.86 6.10
CA ASN A 68 9.33 2.18 6.23
C ASN A 68 8.70 3.19 5.25
N VAL A 69 8.65 4.45 5.69
CA VAL A 69 8.30 5.60 4.87
C VAL A 69 9.38 6.65 5.12
N SER A 70 9.97 7.17 4.05
CA SER A 70 10.97 8.22 4.16
C SER A 70 10.38 9.49 4.74
N GLU A 71 11.18 10.26 5.46
CA GLU A 71 10.76 11.58 5.92
C GLU A 71 10.34 12.46 4.73
N PRO A 72 9.20 13.18 4.84
CA PRO A 72 8.83 14.19 3.88
C PRO A 72 9.95 15.23 3.87
N LEU A 73 10.36 15.71 2.68
CA LEU A 73 11.24 16.88 2.39
C LEU A 73 12.29 16.59 1.29
N LYS A 74 12.66 15.34 0.98
CA LYS A 74 13.51 15.04 -0.19
C LYS A 74 13.42 13.58 -0.66
N ASN A 75 13.14 13.37 -1.96
CA ASN A 75 13.09 12.06 -2.62
C ASN A 75 12.31 11.00 -1.84
N SER A 76 10.99 11.20 -1.76
CA SER A 76 10.10 10.29 -1.04
C SER A 76 10.21 8.88 -1.59
N HIS A 77 10.41 7.93 -0.69
CA HIS A 77 10.40 6.51 -0.95
C HIS A 77 9.68 5.78 0.18
N ILE A 78 9.17 4.60 -0.17
CA ILE A 78 8.56 3.67 0.77
C ILE A 78 9.31 2.34 0.68
N THR A 79 9.35 1.62 1.79
CA THR A 79 9.79 0.22 1.77
C THR A 79 8.57 -0.66 2.02
N ILE A 80 8.27 -1.51 1.05
CA ILE A 80 7.20 -2.51 1.12
C ILE A 80 7.81 -3.88 1.36
N ILE A 81 7.21 -4.64 2.27
CA ILE A 81 7.42 -6.09 2.37
C ILE A 81 6.29 -6.75 1.57
N PRO A 82 6.59 -7.33 0.40
CA PRO A 82 5.57 -7.92 -0.43
C PRO A 82 5.08 -9.24 0.15
N SER A 83 3.76 -9.44 0.14
CA SER A 83 3.14 -10.76 0.26
C SER A 83 2.96 -11.41 -1.11
N MET A 84 2.61 -10.63 -2.13
CA MET A 84 2.49 -11.09 -3.52
C MET A 84 2.83 -9.98 -4.51
N SER A 85 3.21 -10.35 -5.73
CA SER A 85 3.43 -9.41 -6.82
C SER A 85 2.98 -9.94 -8.17
N GLY A 86 2.92 -9.03 -9.13
CA GLY A 86 2.61 -9.34 -10.52
C GLY A 86 2.49 -8.09 -11.37
N TYR A 87 1.51 -8.07 -12.28
CA TYR A 87 1.31 -6.95 -13.20
C TYR A 87 -0.17 -6.80 -13.57
N ARG A 88 -0.59 -5.62 -14.04
CA ARG A 88 -1.92 -5.50 -14.67
C ARG A 88 -1.84 -5.82 -16.14
N ASP A 89 -2.72 -6.68 -16.61
CA ASP A 89 -2.86 -6.95 -18.03
C ASP A 89 -3.14 -5.65 -18.81
N LYS A 90 -2.50 -5.45 -19.97
CA LYS A 90 -2.55 -4.17 -20.68
C LYS A 90 -3.94 -3.84 -21.21
N GLU A 91 -4.68 -4.87 -21.64
CA GLU A 91 -5.99 -4.71 -22.28
C GLU A 91 -7.12 -4.71 -21.25
N THR A 92 -7.07 -5.64 -20.30
CA THR A 92 -8.13 -5.86 -19.31
C THR A 92 -7.91 -5.14 -17.99
N GLN A 93 -6.68 -4.64 -17.71
CA GLN A 93 -6.27 -4.03 -16.44
C GLN A 93 -6.40 -4.96 -15.21
N VAL A 94 -6.68 -6.25 -15.45
CA VAL A 94 -6.79 -7.29 -14.42
C VAL A 94 -5.43 -7.52 -13.80
N PHE A 95 -5.38 -7.55 -12.46
CA PHE A 95 -4.16 -7.88 -11.74
C PHE A 95 -3.86 -9.38 -11.86
N LYS A 96 -2.79 -9.69 -12.60
CA LYS A 96 -2.23 -11.04 -12.75
C LYS A 96 -1.12 -11.22 -11.73
N ILE A 97 -1.35 -12.13 -10.78
CA ILE A 97 -0.36 -12.50 -9.76
C ILE A 97 0.64 -13.45 -10.41
N THR A 98 1.94 -13.17 -10.25
CA THR A 98 3.03 -14.01 -10.79
C THR A 98 3.91 -14.60 -9.69
N THR A 99 3.89 -14.01 -8.51
CA THR A 99 4.80 -14.39 -7.43
C THR A 99 4.09 -14.29 -6.09
N ASP A 100 4.15 -15.37 -5.32
CA ASP A 100 3.73 -15.44 -3.93
C ASP A 100 4.98 -15.53 -3.04
N TYR A 101 5.19 -14.51 -2.20
CA TYR A 101 6.37 -14.44 -1.34
C TYR A 101 6.15 -15.21 -0.04
N ILE A 102 4.91 -15.44 0.39
CA ILE A 102 4.59 -16.13 1.64
C ILE A 102 5.11 -17.57 1.58
N ASP A 103 4.75 -18.28 0.50
CA ASP A 103 5.19 -19.67 0.27
C ASP A 103 6.71 -19.81 0.18
N THR A 104 7.37 -18.80 -0.38
CA THR A 104 8.82 -18.82 -0.62
C THR A 104 9.61 -18.52 0.66
N LEU A 105 9.07 -17.67 1.53
CA LEU A 105 9.69 -17.27 2.80
C LEU A 105 9.75 -18.39 3.83
N GLU A 106 8.71 -19.23 3.92
CA GLU A 106 8.70 -20.35 4.86
C GLU A 106 9.90 -21.28 4.66
N ASN A 107 10.31 -21.49 3.42
CA ASN A 107 11.47 -22.32 3.09
C ASN A 107 12.78 -21.59 3.42
N TYR A 108 12.86 -20.30 3.12
CA TYR A 108 14.06 -19.50 3.39
C TYR A 108 14.37 -19.38 4.89
N PHE A 109 13.36 -19.15 5.74
CA PHE A 109 13.57 -19.03 7.20
C PHE A 109 13.93 -20.34 7.88
N LYS A 110 13.46 -21.48 7.36
CA LYS A 110 13.87 -22.80 7.84
C LYS A 110 15.36 -23.05 7.63
N GLU A 111 15.94 -22.46 6.58
CA GLU A 111 17.34 -22.71 6.19
C GLU A 111 18.34 -21.65 6.68
N ASN A 112 17.99 -20.36 6.70
CA ASN A 112 19.01 -19.29 6.74
C ASN A 112 19.11 -18.42 8.02
N LYS A 113 18.32 -18.66 9.08
CA LYS A 113 18.40 -17.88 10.35
C LYS A 113 18.50 -16.35 10.16
N ALA A 114 17.87 -15.79 9.12
CA ALA A 114 17.83 -14.35 8.91
C ALA A 114 16.99 -13.70 10.02
N ASN A 115 17.47 -12.58 10.58
CA ASN A 115 16.90 -12.00 11.78
C ASN A 115 15.72 -11.04 11.50
N LYS A 116 15.50 -10.59 10.26
CA LYS A 116 14.45 -9.64 9.86
C LYS A 116 13.97 -9.86 8.42
N LEU A 117 12.67 -9.69 8.17
CA LEU A 117 12.01 -9.90 6.88
C LEU A 117 12.39 -8.82 5.86
N GLU A 118 12.52 -7.59 6.35
CA GLU A 118 12.92 -6.39 5.62
C GLU A 118 14.26 -6.59 4.90
N ASP A 119 15.21 -7.25 5.56
CA ASP A 119 16.57 -7.43 5.06
C ASP A 119 16.64 -8.44 3.89
N VAL A 120 15.61 -9.29 3.73
CA VAL A 120 15.58 -10.36 2.73
C VAL A 120 14.72 -9.98 1.54
N ILE A 121 13.53 -9.42 1.79
CA ILE A 121 12.53 -9.14 0.73
C ILE A 121 12.00 -7.72 0.72
N GLY A 122 12.49 -6.83 1.59
CA GLY A 122 12.10 -5.44 1.59
C GLY A 122 12.43 -4.78 0.25
N MET A 123 11.44 -4.16 -0.38
CA MET A 123 11.60 -3.43 -1.63
C MET A 123 11.40 -1.94 -1.42
N THR A 124 12.44 -1.16 -1.71
CA THR A 124 12.36 0.30 -1.67
C THR A 124 11.89 0.85 -3.01
N LEU A 125 10.81 1.61 -2.98
CA LEU A 125 10.17 2.19 -4.16
C LEU A 125 10.10 3.71 -4.00
N PRO A 126 10.63 4.49 -4.96
CA PRO A 126 10.40 5.93 -4.96
C PRO A 126 8.92 6.22 -5.23
N THR A 127 8.33 7.13 -4.46
CA THR A 127 6.91 7.50 -4.59
C THR A 127 6.59 8.04 -5.99
N SER A 128 7.59 8.64 -6.66
CA SER A 128 7.45 9.09 -8.05
C SER A 128 7.20 7.95 -9.05
N GLU A 129 7.49 6.69 -8.73
CA GLU A 129 7.21 5.53 -9.58
C GLU A 129 5.83 4.92 -9.34
N ILE A 130 5.09 5.42 -8.35
CA ILE A 130 3.78 4.91 -7.96
C ILE A 130 2.70 5.67 -8.74
N ILE A 131 1.79 4.93 -9.39
CA ILE A 131 0.60 5.51 -10.04
C ILE A 131 -0.61 5.40 -9.14
N ILE A 132 -0.83 4.25 -8.50
CA ILE A 132 -2.02 3.97 -7.70
C ILE A 132 -1.60 3.25 -6.43
N VAL A 133 -2.17 3.67 -5.30
CA VAL A 133 -2.12 2.97 -4.02
C VAL A 133 -3.55 2.78 -3.53
N SER A 134 -3.86 1.59 -3.04
CA SER A 134 -5.11 1.32 -2.33
C SER A 134 -4.89 0.37 -1.18
N LYS A 135 -5.71 0.45 -0.13
CA LYS A 135 -5.79 -0.64 0.86
C LYS A 135 -6.20 -1.93 0.16
N PHE A 136 -5.56 -3.03 0.55
CA PHE A 136 -5.81 -4.36 0.02
C PHE A 136 -6.42 -5.22 1.12
N ILE A 137 -7.65 -5.68 0.90
CA ILE A 137 -8.36 -6.57 1.82
C ILE A 137 -8.49 -7.92 1.10
N PRO A 138 -7.73 -8.96 1.50
CA PRO A 138 -7.70 -10.25 0.81
C PRO A 138 -9.08 -10.86 0.62
N GLU A 139 -9.97 -10.72 1.60
CA GLU A 139 -11.33 -11.28 1.60
C GLU A 139 -12.19 -10.66 0.50
N LEU A 140 -12.09 -9.34 0.31
CA LEU A 140 -12.82 -8.64 -0.76
C LEU A 140 -12.27 -9.01 -2.13
N PHE A 141 -10.96 -9.16 -2.24
CA PHE A 141 -10.30 -9.49 -3.50
C PHE A 141 -10.68 -10.88 -4.03
N LYS A 142 -10.76 -11.88 -3.14
CA LYS A 142 -11.23 -13.23 -3.51
C LYS A 142 -12.65 -13.19 -4.09
N GLY A 143 -13.55 -12.45 -3.45
CA GLY A 143 -14.93 -12.30 -3.92
C GLY A 143 -15.06 -11.64 -5.29
N PHE A 144 -14.11 -10.80 -5.71
CA PHE A 144 -14.08 -10.26 -7.08
C PHE A 144 -13.61 -11.32 -8.10
N LYS A 145 -12.56 -12.09 -7.79
CA LYS A 145 -12.07 -13.14 -8.68
C LYS A 145 -13.09 -14.26 -8.90
N GLU A 146 -13.76 -14.72 -7.85
CA GLU A 146 -14.79 -15.76 -7.96
C GLU A 146 -15.92 -15.31 -8.90
N LYS A 147 -16.34 -14.04 -8.84
CA LYS A 147 -17.37 -13.50 -9.74
C LYS A 147 -16.88 -13.41 -11.18
N GLU A 148 -15.62 -13.03 -11.42
CA GLU A 148 -15.02 -13.02 -12.75
C GLU A 148 -14.97 -14.43 -13.37
N GLU A 149 -14.60 -15.45 -12.58
CA GLU A 149 -14.56 -16.84 -13.06
C GLU A 149 -15.96 -17.36 -13.40
N VAL A 150 -16.96 -17.04 -12.57
CA VAL A 150 -18.38 -17.38 -12.82
C VAL A 150 -18.92 -16.65 -14.05
N GLU A 151 -18.54 -15.39 -14.26
CA GLU A 151 -19.00 -14.62 -15.44
C GLU A 151 -18.35 -15.10 -16.74
N ASN A 152 -17.09 -15.53 -16.70
CA ASN A 152 -16.37 -16.11 -17.84
C ASN A 152 -16.80 -17.55 -18.19
N THR A 153 -17.40 -18.29 -17.26
CA THR A 153 -17.93 -19.65 -17.52
C THR A 153 -19.39 -19.67 -17.97
N LYS A 154 -20.11 -18.54 -17.93
CA LYS A 154 -21.47 -18.46 -18.48
C LYS A 154 -21.43 -18.59 -20.01
N PRO A 155 -22.19 -19.52 -20.62
CA PRO A 155 -22.29 -19.62 -22.07
C PRO A 155 -22.74 -18.29 -22.68
N GLN A 156 -22.09 -17.87 -23.77
CA GLN A 156 -22.37 -16.61 -24.50
C GLN A 156 -23.84 -16.41 -24.88
N THR A 157 -24.65 -17.48 -24.86
CA THR A 157 -26.08 -17.50 -25.12
C THR A 157 -26.94 -16.74 -24.09
N GLU A 158 -26.49 -16.57 -22.84
CA GLU A 158 -27.26 -15.84 -21.80
C GLU A 158 -27.04 -14.32 -21.84
N LEU A 159 -25.85 -13.86 -22.20
CA LEU A 159 -25.51 -12.43 -22.33
C LEU A 159 -26.26 -11.77 -23.50
N GLU A 160 -26.56 -12.51 -24.58
CA GLU A 160 -27.39 -12.01 -25.68
C GLU A 160 -28.88 -11.93 -25.34
N LYS A 161 -29.42 -12.83 -24.50
CA LYS A 161 -30.83 -12.78 -24.08
C LYS A 161 -31.13 -11.58 -23.19
N SER A 162 -30.20 -11.21 -22.31
CA SER A 162 -30.31 -10.00 -21.47
C SER A 162 -30.32 -8.71 -22.32
N LYS A 163 -29.50 -8.63 -23.38
CA LYS A 163 -29.47 -7.48 -24.29
C LYS A 163 -30.69 -7.40 -25.23
N ARG A 164 -31.28 -8.54 -25.64
CA ARG A 164 -32.49 -8.57 -26.48
C ARG A 164 -33.78 -8.20 -25.74
N GLY A 165 -33.86 -8.38 -24.42
CA GLY A 165 -35.03 -7.99 -23.62
C GLY A 165 -35.24 -6.49 -23.42
N ARG A 166 -34.30 -5.64 -23.89
CA ARG A 166 -34.33 -4.18 -23.68
C ARG A 166 -34.70 -3.34 -24.91
N LYS A 167 -35.21 -3.95 -25.98
CA LYS A 167 -35.83 -3.22 -27.10
C LYS A 167 -37.28 -3.65 -27.24
N THR A 168 -38.19 -2.81 -26.73
CA THR A 168 -39.23 -2.08 -27.49
C THR A 168 -40.34 -1.65 -26.54
N ASN A 169 -40.59 -0.34 -26.46
CA ASN A 169 -41.92 0.15 -26.83
C ASN A 169 -41.78 1.58 -27.38
N PRO A 170 -42.18 1.87 -28.63
CA PRO A 170 -42.34 3.24 -29.08
C PRO A 170 -43.63 3.79 -28.46
N GLU A 171 -43.50 4.90 -27.72
CA GLU A 171 -44.65 5.69 -27.27
C GLU A 171 -45.45 6.15 -28.49
N LYS A 172 -46.76 5.90 -28.45
CA LYS A 172 -47.76 6.46 -29.36
C LYS A 172 -48.27 7.78 -28.81
#